data_AF-A0A843VCJ3-F1
#
_entry.id   AF-A0A843VCJ3-F1
#
_cell.length_a   1.000
_cell.length_b   1.000
_cell.length_c   1.000
_cell.angle_alpha   90.00
_cell.angle_beta   90.00
_cell.angle_gamma   90.00
#
_symmetry.space_group_name_H-M   'P 1'
#
loop_
_entity.id
_entity.type
_entity.pdbx_description
1 polymer ?
#
loop_
_entity_poly.entity_id
_entity_poly.type
_entity_poly.pdbx_seq_one_letter_code
_entity_poly.pdbx_strand_id
1 'polypeptide(L)'
;MWEARDKAMKTTGNRDPMAWLDYGPVWLRRDYWESLCERWATGPWQKRSQAAKRNRSTHPEKNVHNSGSISYATHIQKLHHELERVPTFRELFNQTHKRKGTYDYVSESARTITDDADRYVEGTPQPDLDPEAWVDAAGGPRKGRVYGFGDSLDTTPVLSSYASLVAPLAYASSSATPPVSGVEEMRSLIREELRTHFGDIVQQLISAMQ
;
A
#
# COMPACT_ATOMS: atom_id res chain seq x y z
N MET A 1 -6.00 16.83 11.33
CA MET A 1 -7.46 17.09 11.17
C MET A 1 -8.34 16.24 12.07
N TRP A 2 -8.12 14.93 12.20
CA TRP A 2 -8.95 14.09 13.10
C TRP A 2 -8.90 14.60 14.56
N GLU A 3 -7.71 14.97 15.04
CA GLU A 3 -7.49 15.46 16.41
C GLU A 3 -8.23 16.78 16.68
N ALA A 4 -8.21 17.72 15.73
CA ALA A 4 -8.93 18.98 15.85
C ALA A 4 -10.44 18.74 15.96
N ARG A 5 -10.97 17.84 15.15
CA ARG A 5 -12.37 17.40 15.20
C ARG A 5 -12.70 16.70 16.52
N ASP A 6 -11.85 15.80 16.99
CA ASP A 6 -12.03 15.08 18.25
C ASP A 6 -12.01 16.00 19.46
N LYS A 7 -11.09 16.96 19.47
CA LYS A 7 -11.03 18.03 20.47
C LYS A 7 -12.31 18.86 20.45
N ALA A 8 -12.75 19.34 19.29
CA ALA A 8 -13.98 20.12 19.16
C ALA A 8 -15.22 19.34 19.65
N MET A 9 -15.34 18.05 19.31
CA MET A 9 -16.41 17.18 19.80
C MET A 9 -16.39 17.05 21.32
N LYS A 10 -15.21 16.85 21.92
CA LYS A 10 -15.07 16.70 23.37
C LYS A 10 -15.37 18.00 24.11
N THR A 11 -14.92 19.13 23.58
CA THR A 11 -15.15 20.45 24.19
C THR A 11 -16.59 20.91 24.09
N THR A 12 -17.25 20.68 22.96
CA THR A 12 -18.65 21.10 22.75
C THR A 12 -19.67 20.12 23.34
N GLY A 13 -19.29 18.86 23.56
CA GLY A 13 -20.23 17.79 23.87
C GLY A 13 -21.20 17.46 22.73
N ASN A 14 -21.03 18.09 21.55
CA ASN A 14 -21.93 17.97 20.42
C ASN A 14 -21.25 17.23 19.26
N ARG A 15 -22.00 16.34 18.62
CA ARG A 15 -21.56 15.58 17.44
C ARG A 15 -21.90 16.25 16.12
N ASP A 16 -22.68 17.34 16.15
CA ASP A 16 -22.96 18.17 14.99
C ASP A 16 -21.72 19.00 14.61
N PRO A 17 -21.17 18.84 13.40
CA PRO A 17 -20.06 19.64 12.92
C PRO A 17 -20.29 21.15 12.94
N MET A 18 -21.54 21.60 12.82
CA MET A 18 -21.85 23.03 12.89
C MET A 18 -21.62 23.63 14.28
N ALA A 19 -21.59 22.81 15.34
CA ALA A 19 -21.24 23.27 16.68
C ALA A 19 -19.72 23.49 16.86
N TRP A 20 -18.89 23.07 15.89
CA TRP A 20 -17.43 23.08 16.02
C TRP A 20 -16.77 24.32 15.42
N LEU A 21 -17.51 25.27 14.84
CA LEU A 21 -16.97 26.40 14.07
C LEU A 21 -15.93 27.22 14.86
N ASP A 22 -16.16 27.43 16.15
CA ASP A 22 -15.24 28.21 17.00
C ASP A 22 -14.08 27.39 17.60
N TYR A 23 -14.02 26.09 17.31
CA TYR A 23 -13.05 25.15 17.87
C TYR A 23 -12.01 24.67 16.83
N GLY A 24 -11.85 25.46 15.76
CA GLY A 24 -10.84 25.21 14.74
C GLY A 24 -9.41 25.24 15.29
N PRO A 25 -8.47 24.51 14.67
CA PRO A 25 -7.07 24.55 15.09
C PRO A 25 -6.43 25.89 14.73
N VAL A 26 -5.59 26.43 15.62
CA VAL A 26 -4.95 27.76 15.49
C VAL A 26 -4.17 27.94 14.18
N TRP A 27 -3.59 26.85 13.66
CA TRP A 27 -2.80 26.87 12.43
C TRP A 27 -3.64 26.85 11.14
N LEU A 28 -4.96 26.63 11.23
CA LEU A 28 -5.86 26.59 10.08
C LEU A 28 -6.70 27.86 10.05
N ARG A 29 -6.75 28.52 8.89
CA ARG A 29 -7.62 29.71 8.73
C ARG A 29 -9.07 29.33 8.99
N ARG A 30 -9.79 30.26 9.64
CA ARG A 30 -11.18 30.07 10.07
C ARG A 30 -12.11 29.69 8.92
N ASP A 31 -12.00 30.36 7.78
CA ASP A 31 -12.80 30.09 6.57
C ASP A 31 -12.64 28.66 6.05
N TYR A 32 -11.42 28.10 6.08
CA TYR A 32 -11.19 26.70 5.72
C TYR A 32 -11.79 25.74 6.75
N TRP A 33 -11.73 26.08 8.04
CA TRP A 33 -12.35 25.27 9.08
C TRP A 33 -13.88 25.26 8.99
N GLU A 34 -14.49 26.43 8.76
CA GLU A 34 -15.93 26.58 8.55
C GLU A 34 -16.38 25.74 7.34
N SER A 35 -15.68 25.86 6.21
CA SER A 35 -15.93 25.06 4.99
C SER A 35 -15.88 23.54 5.25
N LEU A 36 -14.98 23.09 6.14
CA LEU A 36 -14.88 21.68 6.51
C LEU A 36 -16.02 21.24 7.41
N CYS A 37 -16.42 22.08 8.38
CA CYS A 37 -17.56 21.82 9.26
C CYS A 37 -18.85 21.70 8.44
N GLU A 38 -19.09 22.63 7.51
CA GLU A 38 -20.24 22.56 6.58
C GLU A 38 -20.24 21.26 5.77
N ARG A 39 -19.09 20.88 5.19
CA ARG A 39 -18.96 19.63 4.44
C ARG A 39 -19.26 18.40 5.31
N TRP A 40 -18.76 18.37 6.54
CA TRP A 40 -19.00 17.28 7.48
C TRP A 40 -20.44 17.25 7.98
N ALA A 41 -21.12 18.39 8.06
CA ALA A 41 -22.52 18.48 8.43
C ALA A 41 -23.45 17.89 7.37
N THR A 42 -23.01 17.78 6.11
CA THR A 42 -23.83 17.21 5.04
C THR A 42 -24.23 15.75 5.32
N GLY A 43 -25.51 15.44 5.11
CA GLY A 43 -26.05 14.08 5.26
C GLY A 43 -25.29 13.00 4.47
N PRO A 44 -24.92 13.23 3.19
CA PRO A 44 -24.10 12.28 2.43
C PRO A 44 -22.74 11.97 3.07
N TRP A 45 -22.06 12.98 3.61
CA TRP A 45 -20.78 12.78 4.28
C TRP A 45 -20.95 11.99 5.58
N GLN A 46 -21.95 12.33 6.40
CA GLN A 46 -22.22 11.62 7.64
C GLN A 46 -22.54 10.14 7.40
N LYS A 47 -23.39 9.84 6.41
CA LYS A 47 -23.71 8.46 6.00
C LYS A 47 -22.44 7.69 5.62
N ARG A 48 -21.57 8.30 4.80
CA ARG A 48 -20.30 7.68 4.39
C ARG A 48 -19.35 7.48 5.57
N SER A 49 -19.22 8.47 6.46
CA SER A 49 -18.38 8.38 7.64
C SER A 49 -18.86 7.28 8.59
N GLN A 50 -20.17 7.14 8.80
CA GLN A 50 -20.75 6.09 9.65
C GLN A 50 -20.57 4.70 9.02
N ALA A 51 -20.82 4.56 7.72
CA ALA A 51 -20.57 3.31 7.00
C ALA A 51 -19.09 2.91 7.09
N ALA A 52 -18.17 3.83 6.84
CA ALA A 52 -16.74 3.58 6.97
C ALA A 52 -16.32 3.19 8.39
N LYS A 53 -16.92 3.81 9.42
CA LYS A 53 -16.72 3.42 10.83
C LYS A 53 -17.22 2.00 11.08
N ARG A 54 -18.43 1.67 10.63
CA ARG A 54 -19.02 0.33 10.77
C ARG A 54 -18.15 -0.73 10.09
N ASN A 55 -17.69 -0.46 8.87
CA ASN A 55 -16.83 -1.36 8.11
C ASN A 55 -15.49 -1.63 8.80
N ARG A 56 -14.90 -0.60 9.44
CA ARG A 56 -13.69 -0.79 10.25
C ARG A 56 -13.96 -1.59 11.54
N SER A 57 -15.12 -1.41 12.16
CA SER A 57 -15.47 -2.13 13.40
C SER A 57 -15.93 -3.58 13.19
N THR A 58 -16.42 -3.95 12.01
CA THR A 58 -16.91 -5.32 11.75
C THR A 58 -15.80 -6.36 11.76
N HIS A 59 -14.58 -5.97 11.38
CA HIS A 59 -13.43 -6.87 11.32
C HIS A 59 -12.16 -6.14 11.77
N PRO A 60 -12.00 -5.86 13.08
CA PRO A 60 -10.88 -5.07 13.58
C PRO A 60 -9.52 -5.74 13.31
N GLU A 61 -9.48 -7.06 13.25
CA GLU A 61 -8.28 -7.87 12.98
C GLU A 61 -7.92 -7.94 11.48
N LYS A 62 -8.89 -7.73 10.60
CA LYS A 62 -8.70 -7.87 9.15
C LYS A 62 -8.14 -6.54 8.63
N ASN A 63 -6.83 -6.53 8.32
CA ASN A 63 -6.02 -5.45 7.72
C ASN A 63 -5.13 -4.65 8.69
N VAL A 64 -4.83 -5.21 9.87
CA VAL A 64 -3.81 -4.63 10.77
C VAL A 64 -2.42 -4.95 10.24
N HIS A 65 -1.61 -3.91 10.04
CA HIS A 65 -0.19 -4.00 9.68
C HIS A 65 0.57 -2.87 10.39
N ASN A 66 1.87 -3.05 10.62
CA ASN A 66 2.71 -2.08 11.35
C ASN A 66 3.69 -1.31 10.45
N SER A 67 3.54 -1.40 9.13
CA SER A 67 4.40 -0.73 8.14
C SER A 67 4.45 0.79 8.30
N GLY A 68 3.42 1.38 8.91
CA GLY A 68 3.27 2.84 9.01
C GLY A 68 3.04 3.49 7.64
N SER A 69 3.58 4.68 7.45
CA SER A 69 3.52 5.43 6.18
C SER A 69 4.61 5.04 5.17
N ILE A 70 5.37 3.97 5.46
CA ILE A 70 6.46 3.50 4.61
C ILE A 70 5.91 2.49 3.61
N SER A 71 6.30 2.64 2.35
CA SER A 71 5.88 1.73 1.28
C SER A 71 6.58 0.37 1.39
N TYR A 72 5.99 -0.65 0.78
CA TYR A 72 6.61 -1.97 0.67
C TYR A 72 7.95 -1.91 -0.07
N ALA A 73 8.07 -1.10 -1.14
CA ALA A 73 9.33 -0.93 -1.87
C ALA A 73 10.46 -0.41 -0.97
N THR A 74 10.17 0.53 -0.06
CA THR A 74 11.15 1.01 0.91
C THR A 74 11.51 -0.05 1.94
N HIS A 75 10.55 -0.86 2.40
CA HIS A 75 10.86 -2.00 3.29
C HIS A 75 11.71 -3.06 2.60
N ILE A 76 11.45 -3.36 1.33
CA ILE A 76 12.26 -4.28 0.52
C ILE A 76 13.69 -3.78 0.42
N GLN A 77 13.91 -2.50 0.10
CA GLN A 77 15.26 -1.94 0.00
C GLN A 77 16.02 -1.99 1.33
N LYS A 78 15.33 -1.71 2.45
CA LYS A 78 15.93 -1.80 3.78
C LYS A 78 16.33 -3.23 4.12
N LEU A 79 15.40 -4.18 3.94
CA LEU A 79 15.68 -5.59 4.17
C LEU A 79 16.78 -6.12 3.25
N HIS A 80 16.82 -5.67 1.99
CA HIS A 80 17.89 -6.03 1.07
C HIS A 80 19.26 -5.57 1.57
N HIS A 81 19.34 -4.34 2.09
CA HIS A 81 20.58 -3.82 2.66
C HIS A 81 20.97 -4.54 3.96
N GLU A 82 20.00 -4.87 4.81
CA GLU A 82 20.23 -5.57 6.09
C GLU A 82 20.65 -7.04 5.91
N LEU A 83 20.07 -7.72 4.93
CA LEU A 83 20.34 -9.14 4.65
C LEU A 83 21.46 -9.37 3.62
N GLU A 84 21.91 -8.30 2.97
CA GLU A 84 22.87 -8.32 1.84
C GLU A 84 22.44 -9.25 0.68
N ARG A 85 21.14 -9.52 0.59
CA ARG A 85 20.52 -10.32 -0.46
C ARG A 85 19.10 -9.85 -0.71
N VAL A 86 18.51 -10.33 -1.80
CA VAL A 86 17.09 -10.15 -2.04
C VAL A 86 16.28 -10.74 -0.89
N PRO A 87 15.44 -9.94 -0.20
CA PRO A 87 14.58 -10.46 0.85
C PRO A 87 13.53 -11.38 0.23
N THR A 88 12.96 -12.28 1.03
CA THR A 88 11.81 -13.08 0.63
C THR A 88 10.51 -12.35 0.96
N PHE A 89 9.39 -12.69 0.31
CA PHE A 89 8.10 -12.11 0.67
C PHE A 89 7.73 -12.45 2.13
N ARG A 90 8.14 -13.61 2.64
CA ARG A 90 7.93 -14.03 4.04
C ARG A 90 8.62 -13.08 5.00
N GLU A 91 9.85 -12.67 4.69
CA GLU A 91 10.62 -11.72 5.49
C GLU A 91 10.00 -10.33 5.46
N LEU A 92 9.57 -9.87 4.28
CA LEU A 92 8.85 -8.61 4.12
C LEU A 92 7.51 -8.59 4.86
N PHE A 93 6.76 -9.69 4.79
CA PHE A 93 5.49 -9.86 5.49
C PHE A 93 5.71 -9.85 7.01
N ASN A 94 6.70 -10.60 7.50
CA ASN A 94 7.06 -10.62 8.91
C ASN A 94 7.48 -9.23 9.41
N GLN A 95 8.27 -8.48 8.63
CA GLN A 95 8.68 -7.13 8.97
C GLN A 95 7.49 -6.18 9.16
N THR A 96 6.41 -6.39 8.41
CA THR A 96 5.22 -5.52 8.37
C THR A 96 4.04 -6.04 9.21
N HIS A 97 4.10 -7.28 9.71
CA HIS A 97 3.00 -7.92 10.42
C HIS A 97 3.40 -8.62 11.74
N LYS A 98 4.66 -8.59 12.17
CA LYS A 98 5.08 -9.01 13.52
C LYS A 98 5.34 -7.84 14.45
N ARG A 99 4.96 -7.97 15.72
CA ARG A 99 5.20 -6.93 16.73
C ARG A 99 6.70 -6.80 16.99
N LYS A 100 7.23 -5.58 17.03
CA LYS A 100 8.65 -5.35 17.31
C LYS A 100 9.02 -5.89 18.69
N GLY A 101 10.11 -6.65 18.78
CA GLY A 101 10.58 -7.25 20.04
C GLY A 101 9.76 -8.46 20.49
N THR A 102 8.87 -8.99 19.65
CA THR A 102 8.10 -10.21 19.92
C THR A 102 8.07 -11.07 18.66
N TYR A 103 7.86 -12.38 18.82
CA TYR A 103 7.65 -13.28 17.69
C TYR A 103 6.20 -13.31 17.20
N ASP A 104 5.30 -12.59 17.88
CA ASP A 104 3.86 -12.61 17.64
C ASP A 104 3.41 -11.69 16.51
N TYR A 105 2.36 -12.12 15.79
CA TYR A 105 1.71 -11.34 14.76
C TYR A 105 0.85 -10.21 15.33
N VAL A 106 0.67 -9.16 14.54
CA VAL A 106 -0.16 -8.00 14.90
C VAL A 106 -1.66 -8.32 14.87
N SER A 107 -2.07 -9.35 14.12
CA SER A 107 -3.44 -9.84 14.04
C SER A 107 -3.50 -11.36 13.95
N GLU A 108 -4.62 -11.93 14.39
CA GLU A 108 -4.89 -13.37 14.23
C GLU A 108 -4.92 -13.77 12.75
N SER A 109 -5.46 -12.92 11.87
CA SER A 109 -5.49 -13.18 10.43
C SER A 109 -4.09 -13.33 9.82
N ALA A 110 -3.12 -12.50 10.23
CA ALA A 110 -1.74 -12.62 9.75
C ALA A 110 -1.06 -13.91 10.25
N ARG A 111 -1.40 -14.36 11.46
CA ARG A 111 -0.95 -15.64 12.00
C ARG A 111 -1.55 -16.81 11.23
N THR A 112 -2.87 -16.88 11.10
CA THR A 112 -3.56 -17.96 10.42
C THR A 112 -3.09 -18.13 8.98
N ILE A 113 -2.95 -17.04 8.22
CA ILE A 113 -2.47 -17.11 6.83
C ILE A 113 -1.02 -17.63 6.76
N THR A 114 -0.19 -17.26 7.73
CA THR A 114 1.17 -17.80 7.81
C THR A 114 1.17 -19.28 8.12
N ASP A 115 0.45 -19.68 9.17
CA ASP A 115 0.37 -21.08 9.61
C ASP A 115 -0.23 -21.98 8.51
N ASP A 116 -1.25 -21.50 7.79
CA ASP A 116 -1.88 -22.23 6.68
C ASP A 116 -0.93 -22.34 5.48
N ALA A 117 -0.23 -21.25 5.12
CA ALA A 117 0.79 -21.28 4.07
C ALA A 117 1.95 -22.23 4.41
N ASP A 118 2.32 -22.35 5.69
CA ASP A 118 3.38 -23.26 6.13
C ASP A 118 2.93 -24.74 6.12
N ARG A 119 1.63 -25.03 6.37
CA ARG A 119 1.09 -26.41 6.30
C ARG A 119 1.08 -27.00 4.88
N TYR A 120 1.02 -26.17 3.85
CA TYR A 120 1.11 -26.63 2.46
C TYR A 120 2.54 -27.07 2.05
N VAL A 121 3.56 -26.90 2.91
CA VAL A 121 4.99 -27.07 2.60
C VAL A 121 5.61 -28.34 3.21
N GLU A 122 4.82 -29.24 3.82
CA GLU A 122 5.35 -30.55 4.26
C GLU A 122 5.69 -31.45 3.05
N GLY A 123 6.91 -31.34 2.52
CA GLY A 123 7.47 -32.32 1.58
C GLY A 123 8.47 -31.82 0.52
N THR A 124 8.76 -30.51 0.40
CA THR A 124 9.72 -30.00 -0.59
C THR A 124 10.72 -29.01 0.03
N PRO A 125 12.04 -29.13 -0.26
CA PRO A 125 13.01 -28.08 0.07
C PRO A 125 12.62 -26.78 -0.65
N GLN A 126 12.45 -25.69 0.10
CA GLN A 126 11.97 -24.39 -0.35
C GLN A 126 12.46 -23.96 -1.74
N PRO A 127 11.55 -23.52 -2.60
CA PRO A 127 11.57 -22.18 -3.15
C PRO A 127 10.76 -21.23 -2.26
N ASP A 128 11.11 -19.95 -2.33
CA ASP A 128 10.33 -18.82 -1.81
C ASP A 128 8.82 -19.07 -1.96
N LEU A 129 8.08 -19.05 -0.85
CA LEU A 129 6.60 -19.00 -0.74
C LEU A 129 5.84 -19.37 -2.03
N ASP A 130 5.20 -20.53 -2.08
CA ASP A 130 4.25 -20.84 -3.14
C ASP A 130 3.14 -19.76 -3.17
N PRO A 131 3.12 -18.90 -4.20
CA PRO A 131 2.22 -17.75 -4.28
C PRO A 131 0.78 -18.20 -4.41
N GLU A 132 0.54 -19.36 -5.03
CA GLU A 132 -0.77 -19.96 -5.13
C GLU A 132 -1.25 -20.45 -3.75
N ALA A 133 -0.37 -21.07 -2.96
CA ALA A 133 -0.67 -21.46 -1.58
C ALA A 133 -1.00 -20.24 -0.69
N TRP A 134 -0.33 -19.11 -0.90
CA TRP A 134 -0.65 -17.88 -0.19
C TRP A 134 -2.00 -17.27 -0.60
N VAL A 135 -2.30 -17.26 -1.90
CA VAL A 135 -3.58 -16.78 -2.42
C VAL A 135 -4.72 -17.65 -1.90
N ASP A 136 -4.54 -18.98 -1.85
CA ASP A 136 -5.50 -19.92 -1.30
C ASP A 136 -5.70 -19.70 0.21
N ALA A 137 -4.62 -19.64 0.99
CA ALA A 137 -4.65 -19.35 2.43
C ALA A 137 -5.30 -17.99 2.75
N ALA A 138 -5.11 -16.99 1.89
CA ALA A 138 -5.76 -15.68 2.02
C ALA A 138 -7.27 -15.68 1.67
N GLY A 139 -7.80 -16.82 1.20
CA GLY A 139 -9.20 -16.97 0.77
C GLY A 139 -9.48 -16.34 -0.59
N GLY A 140 -8.46 -16.26 -1.44
CA GLY A 140 -8.50 -15.72 -2.79
C GLY A 140 -8.64 -14.20 -2.89
N PRO A 141 -8.61 -13.65 -4.12
CA PRO A 141 -8.78 -12.22 -4.36
C PRO A 141 -10.18 -11.74 -3.96
N ARG A 142 -10.25 -10.66 -3.17
CA ARG A 142 -11.49 -9.96 -2.84
C ARG A 142 -11.44 -8.55 -3.37
N LYS A 143 -12.34 -8.23 -4.31
CA LYS A 143 -12.37 -6.95 -5.05
C LYS A 143 -11.02 -6.64 -5.71
N GLY A 144 -10.38 -7.67 -6.29
CA GLY A 144 -9.08 -7.55 -6.95
C GLY A 144 -7.87 -7.41 -6.01
N ARG A 145 -8.04 -7.62 -4.70
CA ARG A 145 -6.97 -7.51 -3.70
C ARG A 145 -6.80 -8.81 -2.91
N VAL A 146 -5.57 -9.18 -2.61
CA VAL A 146 -5.21 -10.31 -1.73
C VAL A 146 -4.73 -9.75 -0.39
N TYR A 147 -5.06 -10.42 0.71
CA TYR A 147 -4.61 -9.99 2.04
C TYR A 147 -3.08 -10.03 2.14
N GLY A 148 -2.50 -8.97 2.72
CA GLY A 148 -1.04 -8.81 2.82
C GLY A 148 -0.38 -8.20 1.58
N PHE A 149 -1.13 -7.92 0.50
CA PHE A 149 -0.64 -7.27 -0.71
C PHE A 149 -1.22 -5.86 -0.91
N GLY A 150 -0.44 -4.96 -1.51
CA GLY A 150 -0.85 -3.61 -1.88
C GLY A 150 -1.73 -3.55 -3.14
N ASP A 151 -2.28 -2.37 -3.45
CA ASP A 151 -3.29 -2.12 -4.51
C ASP A 151 -2.75 -2.11 -5.96
N SER A 152 -1.66 -2.82 -6.25
CA SER A 152 -1.11 -2.88 -7.60
C SER A 152 -1.82 -3.97 -8.41
N LEU A 153 -2.95 -3.58 -8.99
CA LEU A 153 -3.78 -4.20 -10.03
C LEU A 153 -3.38 -5.57 -10.59
N ASP A 154 -4.41 -6.42 -10.66
CA ASP A 154 -4.48 -7.79 -11.16
C ASP A 154 -3.74 -8.78 -10.25
N THR A 155 -4.31 -9.98 -10.06
CA THR A 155 -3.76 -11.00 -9.17
C THR A 155 -2.87 -12.02 -9.89
N THR A 156 -2.97 -12.07 -11.22
CA THR A 156 -2.07 -12.85 -12.08
C THR A 156 -0.62 -12.30 -12.21
N PRO A 157 -0.34 -10.99 -12.04
CA PRO A 157 0.99 -10.43 -11.91
C PRO A 157 1.39 -10.15 -10.45
N VAL A 158 0.75 -10.73 -9.42
CA VAL A 158 1.17 -10.49 -8.01
C VAL A 158 2.60 -10.97 -7.75
N LEU A 159 2.97 -12.09 -8.37
CA LEU A 159 4.35 -12.53 -8.49
C LEU A 159 5.20 -11.58 -9.32
N SER A 160 4.65 -11.07 -10.43
CA SER A 160 5.33 -10.13 -11.31
C SER A 160 5.58 -8.78 -10.64
N SER A 161 4.75 -8.30 -9.71
CA SER A 161 4.92 -7.04 -8.99
C SER A 161 6.02 -7.15 -7.94
N TYR A 162 6.01 -8.22 -7.14
CA TYR A 162 7.13 -8.52 -6.25
C TYR A 162 8.41 -8.76 -7.04
N ALA A 163 8.37 -9.64 -8.05
CA ALA A 163 9.47 -9.89 -8.97
C ALA A 163 9.95 -8.62 -9.67
N SER A 164 9.07 -7.69 -10.04
CA SER A 164 9.45 -6.39 -10.65
C SER A 164 10.13 -5.47 -9.66
N LEU A 165 9.72 -5.47 -8.39
CA LEU A 165 10.37 -4.70 -7.34
C LEU A 165 11.73 -5.28 -6.94
N VAL A 166 11.89 -6.60 -7.01
CA VAL A 166 13.14 -7.27 -6.61
C VAL A 166 14.08 -7.62 -7.77
N ALA A 167 13.61 -7.71 -9.02
CA ALA A 167 14.43 -8.06 -10.19
C ALA A 167 15.62 -7.09 -10.39
N PRO A 168 15.47 -5.76 -10.26
CA PRO A 168 16.60 -4.85 -10.32
C PRO A 168 17.62 -5.09 -9.20
N LEU A 169 17.18 -5.53 -8.02
CA LEU A 169 18.04 -5.83 -6.86
C LEU A 169 18.77 -7.17 -7.04
N ALA A 170 18.06 -8.20 -7.51
CA ALA A 170 18.61 -9.51 -7.84
C ALA A 170 19.69 -9.40 -8.94
N TYR A 171 19.42 -8.59 -9.97
CA TYR A 171 20.34 -8.34 -11.07
C TYR A 171 21.61 -7.59 -10.61
N ALA A 172 21.50 -6.66 -9.67
CA ALA A 172 22.64 -5.95 -9.12
C ALA A 172 23.53 -6.84 -8.21
N SER A 173 22.94 -7.87 -7.60
CA SER A 173 23.64 -8.84 -6.74
C SER A 173 24.35 -9.94 -7.54
N SER A 174 23.80 -10.30 -8.71
CA SER A 174 24.39 -11.24 -9.66
C SER A 174 25.41 -10.53 -10.56
N SER A 175 26.71 -10.70 -10.28
CA SER A 175 27.83 -10.19 -11.10
C SER A 175 27.98 -10.90 -12.46
N ALA A 176 26.90 -11.34 -13.09
CA ALA A 176 26.89 -11.99 -14.40
C ALA A 176 26.15 -11.12 -15.42
N THR A 177 26.91 -10.53 -16.35
CA THR A 177 26.38 -9.79 -17.50
C THR A 177 25.64 -10.73 -18.46
N PRO A 178 24.36 -10.49 -18.80
CA PRO A 178 23.70 -11.10 -19.96
C PRO A 178 23.97 -10.28 -21.23
N PRO A 179 23.79 -10.88 -22.43
CA PRO A 179 24.15 -10.25 -23.69
C PRO A 179 23.30 -9.01 -23.97
N VAL A 180 23.99 -7.93 -24.30
CA VAL A 180 23.52 -6.53 -24.30
C VAL A 180 22.52 -6.17 -25.41
N SER A 181 22.15 -7.09 -26.33
CA SER A 181 21.41 -6.67 -27.54
C SER A 181 19.90 -6.43 -27.33
N GLY A 182 19.18 -7.32 -26.62
CA GLY A 182 17.71 -7.20 -26.52
C GLY A 182 17.23 -6.11 -25.55
N VAL A 183 18.00 -5.83 -24.51
CA VAL A 183 17.65 -4.84 -23.48
C VAL A 183 17.90 -3.42 -23.98
N GLU A 184 18.92 -3.22 -24.82
CA GLU A 184 19.22 -1.91 -25.39
C GLU A 184 18.23 -1.54 -26.52
N GLU A 185 17.76 -2.52 -27.31
CA GLU A 185 16.67 -2.32 -28.28
C GLU A 185 15.36 -1.93 -27.58
N MET A 186 15.00 -2.62 -26.49
CA MET A 186 13.79 -2.27 -25.74
C MET A 186 13.91 -0.89 -25.07
N ARG A 187 15.11 -0.55 -24.56
CA ARG A 187 15.39 0.79 -24.02
C ARG A 187 15.41 1.87 -25.09
N SER A 188 15.89 1.60 -26.30
CA SER A 188 15.83 2.56 -27.40
C SER A 188 14.39 2.81 -27.86
N LEU A 189 13.57 1.76 -27.96
CA LEU A 189 12.15 1.87 -28.31
C LEU A 189 11.38 2.71 -27.27
N ILE A 190 11.58 2.43 -25.98
CA ILE A 190 10.94 3.19 -24.90
C ILE A 190 11.41 4.66 -24.91
N ARG A 191 12.70 4.92 -25.14
CA ARG A 191 13.21 6.31 -25.23
C ARG A 191 12.68 7.05 -26.45
N GLU A 192 12.51 6.37 -27.58
CA GLU A 192 11.96 6.96 -28.78
C GLU A 192 10.47 7.27 -28.59
N GLU A 193 9.69 6.32 -28.07
CA GLU A 193 8.26 6.48 -27.78
C GLU A 193 7.99 7.62 -26.78
N LEU A 194 8.78 7.71 -25.71
CA LEU A 194 8.70 8.82 -24.75
C LEU A 194 9.07 10.16 -25.38
N ARG A 195 10.00 10.18 -26.35
CA ARG A 195 10.41 11.41 -27.05
C ARG A 195 9.33 11.90 -28.00
N THR A 196 8.67 11.00 -28.74
CA THR A 196 7.55 11.33 -29.63
C THR A 196 6.35 11.80 -28.82
N HIS A 197 6.00 11.07 -27.76
CA HIS A 197 4.84 11.40 -26.93
C HIS A 197 5.01 12.73 -26.18
N PHE A 198 6.20 13.03 -25.66
CA PHE A 198 6.47 14.35 -25.08
C PHE A 198 6.51 15.46 -26.13
N GLY A 199 7.00 15.19 -27.34
CA GLY A 199 6.98 16.15 -28.45
C GLY A 199 5.55 16.55 -28.84
N ASP A 200 4.65 15.57 -28.92
CA ASP A 200 3.24 15.77 -29.27
C ASP A 200 2.48 16.54 -28.16
N ILE A 201 2.75 16.22 -26.89
CA ILE A 201 2.18 16.94 -25.75
C ILE A 201 2.64 18.40 -25.73
N VAL A 202 3.92 18.66 -26.00
CA VAL A 202 4.46 20.02 -26.04
C VAL A 202 3.87 20.82 -27.21
N GLN A 203 3.69 20.22 -28.38
CA GLN A 203 3.06 20.87 -29.54
C GLN A 203 1.56 21.15 -29.33
N GLN A 204 0.84 20.25 -28.66
CA GLN A 204 -0.56 20.47 -28.28
C GLN A 204 -0.71 21.63 -27.27
N LEU A 205 0.22 21.73 -26.32
CA LEU A 205 0.22 22.83 -25.34
C LEU A 205 0.58 24.17 -25.99
N ILE A 206 1.52 24.20 -26.93
CA ILE A 206 1.87 25.41 -27.70
C ILE A 206 0.69 25.85 -28.58
N SER A 207 -0.02 24.91 -29.21
CA SER A 207 -1.19 25.22 -30.06
C SER A 207 -2.42 25.66 -29.28
N ALA A 208 -2.54 25.30 -28.00
CA ALA A 208 -3.63 25.72 -27.11
C ALA A 208 -3.40 27.09 -26.46
N MET A 209 -2.22 27.69 -26.67
CA MET A 209 -1.82 28.98 -26.10
C MET A 209 -1.77 30.13 -27.13
N GLN A 210 -2.16 29.86 -28.39
CA GLN A 210 -2.41 30.86 -29.44
C GLN A 210 -3.92 31.10 -29.61
#